data_AF-A0A8H7XFQ7-F1
#
_entry.id   AF-A0A8H7XFQ7-F1
#
_cell.length_a   1.000
_cell.length_b   1.000
_cell.length_c   1.000
_cell.angle_alpha   90.00
_cell.angle_beta   90.00
_cell.angle_gamma   90.00
#
_symmetry.space_group_name_H-M   'P 1'
#
loop_
_entity.id
_entity.type
_entity.pdbx_description
1 polymer ?
#
loop_
_entity_poly.entity_id
_entity_poly.type
_entity_poly.pdbx_seq_one_letter_code
_entity_poly.pdbx_strand_id
1 'polypeptide(L)'
;MHFHATTAVIYLLCISVDALPGRHRGRPGAPPANVNPPQNINQPNNNNNNPPNVSPTNSNNPPASTKPPNNNNNNNNNPTNLDPSLVPVFSIQAGTGVGANGVAIPKTCPPSRSEFISKLSTNIAAGNVLGTPITFITDPAIQDTKTNRDRATAMIITLQSFTGVKGVGCPGASTPELISQQKTGVVSK
;
A
#
# COMPACT_ATOMS: atom_id res chain seq x y z
N MET A 1 50.61 -18.29 -30.13
CA MET A 1 50.92 -17.77 -28.78
C MET A 1 50.44 -16.34 -28.74
N HIS A 2 49.21 -16.11 -28.27
CA HIS A 2 48.59 -14.78 -28.21
C HIS A 2 48.77 -14.21 -26.80
N PHE A 3 49.52 -13.12 -26.69
CA PHE A 3 49.67 -12.33 -25.45
C PHE A 3 48.59 -11.25 -25.44
N HIS A 4 47.65 -11.32 -24.49
CA HIS A 4 46.78 -10.19 -24.14
C HIS A 4 47.37 -9.48 -22.91
N ALA A 5 47.72 -8.21 -23.12
CA ALA A 5 48.16 -7.29 -22.08
C ALA A 5 46.96 -6.81 -21.26
N THR A 6 47.00 -7.06 -19.95
CA THR A 6 46.05 -6.54 -18.96
C THR A 6 46.46 -5.14 -18.53
N THR A 7 45.75 -4.12 -19.02
CA THR A 7 45.88 -2.74 -18.51
C THR A 7 44.90 -2.56 -17.35
N ALA A 8 45.39 -2.66 -16.12
CA ALA A 8 44.64 -2.31 -14.92
C ALA A 8 44.66 -0.79 -14.73
N VAL A 9 43.51 -0.14 -14.90
CA VAL A 9 43.35 1.29 -14.60
C VAL A 9 42.94 1.43 -13.13
N ILE A 10 43.90 1.85 -12.32
CA ILE A 10 43.74 2.23 -10.92
C ILE A 10 43.13 3.63 -10.89
N TYR A 11 41.84 3.76 -10.55
CA TYR A 11 41.26 5.04 -10.18
C TYR A 11 41.30 5.19 -8.65
N LEU A 12 42.34 5.90 -8.21
CA LEU A 12 42.49 6.46 -6.88
C LEU A 12 41.61 7.71 -6.79
N LEU A 13 40.49 7.66 -6.06
CA LEU A 13 39.78 8.88 -5.67
C LEU A 13 39.85 9.05 -4.15
N CYS A 14 40.49 10.15 -3.79
CA CYS A 14 40.81 10.56 -2.44
C CYS A 14 39.59 11.01 -1.64
N ILE A 15 39.79 10.84 -0.34
CA ILE A 15 38.98 11.17 0.83
C ILE A 15 38.68 12.67 0.89
N SER A 16 37.53 13.04 1.45
CA SER A 16 37.32 14.38 2.02
C SER A 16 36.42 14.36 3.27
N VAL A 17 37.10 14.49 4.42
CA VAL A 17 36.93 15.45 5.54
C VAL A 17 35.57 15.60 6.26
N ASP A 18 35.60 15.15 7.52
CA ASP A 18 35.14 15.69 8.82
C ASP A 18 33.77 16.34 9.14
N ALA A 19 33.38 16.02 10.40
CA ALA A 19 32.79 16.88 11.46
C ALA A 19 31.27 16.87 11.74
N LEU A 20 30.88 16.01 12.70
CA LEU A 20 30.29 16.28 14.05
C LEU A 20 29.05 17.23 14.23
N PRO A 21 28.32 17.14 15.38
CA PRO A 21 26.86 17.14 15.41
C PRO A 21 26.23 18.45 15.91
N GLY A 22 25.16 18.88 15.24
CA GLY A 22 24.30 19.97 15.70
C GLY A 22 23.09 19.47 16.49
N ARG A 23 23.14 19.59 17.82
CA ARG A 23 21.96 19.53 18.71
C ARG A 23 21.22 20.88 18.63
N HIS A 24 19.95 20.89 18.22
CA HIS A 24 19.04 21.98 18.59
C HIS A 24 17.78 21.43 19.26
N ARG A 25 17.71 21.68 20.58
CA ARG A 25 16.50 21.63 21.40
C ARG A 25 15.66 22.87 21.09
N GLY A 26 14.41 22.67 20.70
CA GLY A 26 13.35 23.67 20.69
C GLY A 26 12.02 23.00 21.02
N ARG A 27 11.45 23.35 22.18
CA ARG A 27 10.13 22.97 22.70
C ARG A 27 9.37 24.32 22.90
N PRO A 28 8.10 24.32 23.31
CA PRO A 28 6.87 24.09 22.56
C PRO A 28 6.12 25.41 22.25
N GLY A 29 5.37 25.45 21.14
CA GLY A 29 4.34 26.48 20.91
C GLY A 29 2.95 25.84 21.01
N ALA A 30 2.20 26.20 22.05
CA ALA A 30 0.77 25.92 22.21
C ALA A 30 -0.05 27.17 21.78
N PRO A 31 -1.37 27.07 21.61
CA PRO A 31 -2.10 27.59 20.45
C PRO A 31 -2.79 28.94 20.69
N PRO A 32 -3.32 29.58 19.64
CA PRO A 32 -4.44 30.51 19.79
C PRO A 32 -5.78 29.97 19.23
N ALA A 33 -6.77 30.06 20.11
CA ALA A 33 -8.15 30.52 19.91
C ALA A 33 -9.13 29.79 18.97
N ASN A 34 -10.00 29.03 19.65
CA ASN A 34 -11.43 28.85 19.41
C ASN A 34 -12.15 30.12 18.91
N VAL A 35 -12.83 30.04 17.75
CA VAL A 35 -13.96 30.91 17.40
C VAL A 35 -15.05 30.06 16.72
N ASN A 36 -16.13 29.84 17.46
CA ASN A 36 -17.49 29.53 17.01
C ASN A 36 -18.42 30.34 17.93
N PRO A 37 -19.68 30.70 17.58
CA PRO A 37 -20.40 30.66 16.30
C PRO A 37 -21.11 32.02 16.00
N PRO A 38 -22.10 32.08 15.10
CA PRO A 38 -23.48 32.08 15.64
C PRO A 38 -24.43 31.09 14.96
N GLN A 39 -25.32 30.54 15.80
CA GLN A 39 -26.51 29.77 15.43
C GLN A 39 -27.54 30.70 14.79
N ASN A 40 -28.18 30.27 13.69
CA ASN A 40 -29.50 30.79 13.34
C ASN A 40 -30.43 29.68 12.81
N ILE A 41 -31.13 29.11 13.78
CA ILE A 41 -32.53 28.67 13.80
C ILE A 41 -33.35 29.05 12.55
N ASN A 42 -33.87 28.04 11.83
CA ASN A 42 -35.25 28.01 11.28
C ASN A 42 -35.50 26.71 10.49
N GLN A 43 -36.05 25.72 11.18
CA GLN A 43 -37.06 24.78 10.63
C GLN A 43 -38.40 25.16 11.29
N PRO A 44 -39.59 24.91 10.71
CA PRO A 44 -39.89 23.78 9.81
C PRO A 44 -40.77 24.14 8.58
N ASN A 45 -40.83 23.26 7.58
CA ASN A 45 -42.10 23.03 6.90
C ASN A 45 -42.24 21.55 6.50
N ASN A 46 -43.39 21.03 6.90
CA ASN A 46 -43.89 19.68 6.79
C ASN A 46 -44.82 19.67 5.57
N ASN A 47 -44.80 18.64 4.73
CA ASN A 47 -46.02 18.09 4.14
C ASN A 47 -45.73 16.79 3.37
N ASN A 48 -46.18 15.70 3.98
CA ASN A 48 -46.55 14.44 3.35
C ASN A 48 -47.50 14.67 2.17
N ASN A 49 -47.43 13.80 1.15
CA ASN A 49 -48.59 13.12 0.58
C ASN A 49 -48.15 11.95 -0.34
N ASN A 50 -48.57 10.75 0.03
CA ASN A 50 -48.59 9.47 -0.71
C ASN A 50 -49.84 8.71 -0.18
N PRO A 51 -50.41 7.61 -0.75
CA PRO A 51 -50.36 6.91 -2.05
C PRO A 51 -51.80 6.68 -2.62
N PRO A 52 -52.09 5.69 -3.52
CA PRO A 52 -52.16 4.24 -3.20
C PRO A 52 -51.40 3.35 -4.23
N ASN A 53 -50.57 2.41 -3.78
CA ASN A 53 -50.87 0.98 -3.54
C ASN A 53 -51.16 0.14 -4.79
N VAL A 54 -50.19 -0.69 -5.20
CA VAL A 54 -50.43 -2.09 -5.58
C VAL A 54 -49.20 -2.96 -5.24
N SER A 55 -49.45 -4.04 -4.49
CA SER A 55 -48.66 -5.27 -4.32
C SER A 55 -49.67 -6.43 -4.54
N PRO A 56 -49.33 -7.73 -4.75
CA PRO A 56 -48.10 -8.42 -4.35
C PRO A 56 -47.56 -9.48 -5.34
N THR A 57 -46.37 -10.04 -5.08
CA THR A 57 -46.16 -11.49 -5.16
C THR A 57 -44.91 -11.91 -4.39
N ASN A 58 -45.14 -12.92 -3.56
CA ASN A 58 -44.23 -13.59 -2.64
C ASN A 58 -43.69 -14.86 -3.33
N SER A 59 -42.39 -15.17 -3.24
CA SER A 59 -41.94 -16.56 -3.29
C SER A 59 -40.53 -16.73 -2.69
N ASN A 60 -40.47 -17.64 -1.72
CA ASN A 60 -39.31 -18.09 -0.96
C ASN A 60 -38.55 -19.18 -1.73
N ASN A 61 -37.22 -19.06 -1.91
CA ASN A 61 -36.21 -20.04 -1.46
C ASN A 61 -34.76 -19.62 -1.85
N PRO A 62 -33.73 -20.05 -1.08
CA PRO A 62 -32.33 -19.63 -1.24
C PRO A 62 -31.51 -20.62 -2.11
N PRO A 63 -30.49 -20.17 -2.88
CA PRO A 63 -29.50 -21.08 -3.43
C PRO A 63 -28.21 -21.09 -2.60
N ALA A 64 -27.99 -22.25 -1.99
CA ALA A 64 -26.74 -22.97 -1.78
C ALA A 64 -25.39 -22.23 -1.96
N SER A 65 -24.62 -22.33 -0.87
CA SER A 65 -23.15 -22.28 -0.83
C SER A 65 -22.54 -23.03 -2.01
N THR A 66 -21.94 -22.29 -2.95
CA THR A 66 -21.02 -22.83 -3.95
C THR A 66 -19.62 -22.34 -3.61
N LYS A 67 -18.77 -23.31 -3.30
CA LYS A 67 -17.31 -23.28 -3.28
C LYS A 67 -16.74 -22.25 -4.29
N PRO A 68 -15.71 -21.45 -3.93
CA PRO A 68 -15.09 -20.52 -4.87
C PRO A 68 -14.60 -21.28 -6.12
N PRO A 69 -14.84 -20.76 -7.34
CA PRO A 69 -14.31 -21.36 -8.54
C PRO A 69 -12.78 -21.28 -8.50
N ASN A 70 -12.16 -22.45 -8.41
CA ASN A 70 -10.75 -22.67 -8.61
C ASN A 70 -10.45 -22.44 -10.10
N ASN A 71 -9.96 -21.25 -10.45
CA ASN A 71 -9.50 -20.98 -11.81
C ASN A 71 -7.98 -21.18 -11.86
N ASN A 72 -7.60 -22.45 -12.06
CA ASN A 72 -6.28 -22.82 -12.54
C ASN A 72 -6.18 -22.52 -14.04
N ASN A 73 -4.98 -22.10 -14.45
CA ASN A 73 -4.49 -21.85 -15.81
C ASN A 73 -4.64 -20.42 -16.33
N ASN A 74 -3.55 -19.66 -16.28
CA ASN A 74 -2.71 -19.55 -17.48
C ASN A 74 -1.36 -18.90 -17.16
N ASN A 75 -0.29 -19.63 -17.49
CA ASN A 75 1.05 -19.10 -17.68
C ASN A 75 0.99 -17.96 -18.70
N ASN A 76 1.02 -16.72 -18.23
CA ASN A 76 1.28 -15.56 -19.06
C ASN A 76 2.23 -14.65 -18.29
N ASN A 77 3.49 -14.62 -18.74
CA ASN A 77 4.49 -13.63 -18.37
C ASN A 77 4.09 -12.25 -18.93
N ASN A 78 2.89 -11.78 -18.59
CA ASN A 78 2.44 -10.43 -18.84
C ASN A 78 2.50 -9.68 -17.49
N PRO A 79 3.38 -8.68 -17.32
CA PRO A 79 3.52 -7.95 -16.06
C PRO A 79 2.24 -7.24 -15.61
N THR A 80 1.18 -7.20 -16.45
CA THR A 80 -0.12 -6.61 -16.09
C THR A 80 -1.00 -7.50 -15.22
N ASN A 81 -0.71 -8.81 -15.09
CA ASN A 81 -1.52 -9.74 -14.29
C ASN A 81 -0.73 -10.28 -13.09
N LEU A 82 -0.58 -9.44 -12.08
CA LEU A 82 0.07 -9.78 -10.82
C LEU A 82 -0.86 -10.71 -10.02
N ASP A 83 -0.39 -11.90 -9.66
CA ASP A 83 -1.18 -12.85 -8.87
C ASP A 83 -1.55 -12.23 -7.50
N PRO A 84 -2.85 -12.07 -7.18
CA PRO A 84 -3.28 -11.49 -5.90
C PRO A 84 -2.75 -12.23 -4.67
N SER A 85 -2.45 -13.52 -4.76
CA SER A 85 -1.91 -14.33 -3.66
C SER A 85 -0.53 -13.84 -3.19
N LEU A 86 0.19 -13.10 -4.03
CA LEU A 86 1.48 -12.50 -3.69
C LEU A 86 1.37 -11.29 -2.76
N VAL A 87 0.19 -10.68 -2.65
CA VAL A 87 -0.09 -9.54 -1.78
C VAL A 87 -0.83 -10.02 -0.55
N PRO A 88 -0.28 -9.89 0.67
CA PRO A 88 -0.98 -10.27 1.90
C PRO A 88 -2.34 -9.59 2.05
N VAL A 89 -3.23 -10.19 2.82
CA VAL A 89 -4.44 -9.50 3.29
C VAL A 89 -4.04 -8.48 4.35
N PHE A 90 -4.54 -7.26 4.25
CA PHE A 90 -4.27 -6.21 5.25
C PHE A 90 -5.18 -6.41 6.47
N SER A 91 -4.61 -6.59 7.66
CA SER A 91 -5.40 -6.73 8.89
C SER A 91 -6.01 -5.41 9.37
N ILE A 92 -5.39 -4.29 9.02
CA ILE A 92 -5.87 -2.95 9.37
C ILE A 92 -6.83 -2.46 8.29
N GLN A 93 -7.97 -1.92 8.71
CA GLN A 93 -8.97 -1.33 7.82
C GLN A 93 -8.80 0.19 7.75
N ALA A 94 -9.13 0.76 6.59
CA ALA A 94 -9.22 2.21 6.44
C ALA A 94 -10.27 2.80 7.39
N GLY A 95 -10.12 4.08 7.72
CA GLY A 95 -11.07 4.86 8.52
C GLY A 95 -10.71 4.94 10.01
N THR A 96 -9.91 3.99 10.54
CA THR A 96 -9.55 3.95 11.97
C THR A 96 -8.64 5.11 12.37
N GLY A 97 -7.74 5.53 11.47
CA GLY A 97 -6.68 6.49 11.77
C GLY A 97 -5.57 5.95 12.68
N VAL A 98 -5.62 4.65 13.01
CA VAL A 98 -4.67 3.97 13.91
C VAL A 98 -4.11 2.74 13.22
N GLY A 99 -2.79 2.76 13.03
CA GLY A 99 -1.99 1.68 12.48
C GLY A 99 -1.41 0.75 13.56
N ALA A 100 -0.49 -0.11 13.13
CA ALA A 100 0.20 -1.04 14.00
C ALA A 100 0.87 -0.33 15.19
N ASN A 101 0.79 -0.94 16.37
CA ASN A 101 1.36 -0.41 17.62
C ASN A 101 0.85 1.00 18.00
N GLY A 102 -0.36 1.38 17.57
CA GLY A 102 -0.97 2.68 17.89
C GLY A 102 -0.40 3.85 17.09
N VAL A 103 0.38 3.60 16.04
CA VAL A 103 0.94 4.67 15.17
C VAL A 103 -0.21 5.36 14.43
N ALA A 104 -0.30 6.68 14.51
CA ALA A 104 -1.28 7.44 13.75
C ALA A 104 -1.04 7.28 12.24
N ILE A 105 -2.09 6.96 11.49
CA ILE A 105 -2.07 6.83 10.03
C ILE A 105 -3.19 7.67 9.41
N PRO A 106 -3.10 8.07 8.13
CA PRO A 106 -4.21 8.71 7.45
C PRO A 106 -5.45 7.81 7.46
N LYS A 107 -6.65 8.38 7.61
CA LYS A 107 -7.90 7.60 7.58
C LYS A 107 -8.17 6.93 6.23
N THR A 108 -7.49 7.34 5.17
CA THR A 108 -7.54 6.69 3.85
C THR A 108 -6.63 5.47 3.76
N CYS A 109 -5.87 5.14 4.82
CA CYS A 109 -4.90 4.06 4.84
C CYS A 109 -5.37 2.89 5.72
N PRO A 110 -5.11 1.64 5.29
CA PRO A 110 -4.53 1.27 3.99
C PRO A 110 -5.51 1.48 2.82
N PRO A 111 -5.01 1.55 1.56
CA PRO A 111 -5.89 1.50 0.40
C PRO A 111 -6.60 0.14 0.34
N SER A 112 -7.66 0.04 -0.46
CA SER A 112 -8.26 -1.27 -0.72
C SER A 112 -7.23 -2.21 -1.37
N ARG A 113 -7.28 -3.50 -1.04
CA ARG A 113 -6.31 -4.47 -1.55
C ARG A 113 -6.35 -4.58 -3.08
N SER A 114 -7.52 -4.43 -3.68
CA SER A 114 -7.69 -4.44 -5.14
C SER A 114 -7.03 -3.22 -5.81
N GLU A 115 -7.25 -2.00 -5.28
CA GLU A 115 -6.58 -0.80 -5.80
C GLU A 115 -5.07 -0.88 -5.60
N PHE A 116 -4.63 -1.45 -4.47
CA PHE A 116 -3.22 -1.69 -4.21
C PHE A 116 -2.59 -2.62 -5.25
N ILE A 117 -3.22 -3.76 -5.54
CA ILE A 117 -2.74 -4.72 -6.55
C ILE A 117 -2.69 -4.06 -7.93
N SER A 118 -3.71 -3.29 -8.30
CA SER A 118 -3.75 -2.56 -9.58
C SER A 118 -2.60 -1.57 -9.72
N LYS A 119 -2.34 -0.77 -8.67
CA LYS A 119 -1.22 0.17 -8.64
C LYS A 119 0.13 -0.54 -8.67
N LEU A 120 0.28 -1.62 -7.90
CA LEU A 120 1.50 -2.41 -7.86
C LEU A 120 1.81 -3.03 -9.22
N SER A 121 0.80 -3.60 -9.89
CA SER A 121 0.92 -4.14 -11.26
C SER A 121 1.43 -3.08 -12.24
N THR A 122 0.85 -1.87 -12.19
CA THR A 122 1.30 -0.73 -13.00
C THR A 122 2.76 -0.37 -12.72
N ASN A 123 3.16 -0.31 -11.45
CA ASN A 123 4.52 0.04 -11.06
C ASN A 123 5.55 -1.03 -11.48
N ILE A 124 5.19 -2.31 -11.42
CA ILE A 124 6.06 -3.41 -11.87
C ILE A 124 6.24 -3.36 -13.38
N ALA A 125 5.17 -3.13 -14.14
CA ALA A 125 5.25 -2.95 -15.59
C ALA A 125 6.15 -1.75 -15.95
N ALA A 126 6.15 -0.70 -15.14
CA ALA A 126 7.06 0.45 -15.29
C ALA A 126 8.49 0.18 -14.78
N GLY A 127 8.71 -0.88 -14.00
CA GLY A 127 9.98 -1.19 -13.33
C GLY A 127 10.41 -0.17 -12.27
N ASN A 128 9.55 0.79 -11.92
CA ASN A 128 9.85 1.83 -10.94
C ASN A 128 8.59 2.46 -10.34
N VAL A 129 8.76 3.09 -9.19
CA VAL A 129 7.77 3.94 -8.52
C VAL A 129 8.37 5.33 -8.39
N LEU A 130 7.91 6.28 -9.23
CA LEU A 130 8.36 7.67 -9.21
C LEU A 130 9.90 7.78 -9.24
N GLY A 131 10.53 7.05 -10.17
CA GLY A 131 11.99 7.02 -10.33
C GLY A 131 12.73 6.13 -9.32
N THR A 132 12.03 5.48 -8.39
CA THR A 132 12.63 4.49 -7.49
C THR A 132 12.48 3.10 -8.12
N PRO A 133 13.57 2.42 -8.55
CA PRO A 133 13.46 1.12 -9.19
C PRO A 133 12.75 0.10 -8.29
N ILE A 134 11.87 -0.71 -8.88
CA ILE A 134 11.27 -1.87 -8.20
C ILE A 134 11.32 -3.08 -9.12
N THR A 135 11.74 -4.22 -8.56
CA THR A 135 11.82 -5.49 -9.28
C THR A 135 11.79 -6.61 -8.24
N PHE A 136 11.03 -7.67 -8.53
CA PHE A 136 10.98 -8.89 -7.75
C PHE A 136 10.38 -10.03 -8.60
N ILE A 137 10.51 -11.26 -8.11
CA ILE A 137 9.95 -12.45 -8.75
C ILE A 137 8.44 -12.55 -8.51
N THR A 138 7.65 -12.45 -9.59
CA THR A 138 6.18 -12.50 -9.59
C THR A 138 5.61 -13.92 -9.71
N ASP A 139 6.45 -14.95 -9.64
CA ASP A 139 5.98 -16.35 -9.60
C ASP A 139 5.48 -16.70 -8.18
N PRO A 140 4.19 -17.06 -8.00
CA PRO A 140 3.65 -17.45 -6.70
C PRO A 140 4.24 -18.75 -6.15
N ALA A 141 4.85 -19.60 -6.97
CA ALA A 141 5.55 -20.80 -6.51
C ALA A 141 6.88 -20.48 -5.83
N ILE A 142 7.48 -19.31 -6.10
CA ILE A 142 8.77 -18.90 -5.53
C ILE A 142 8.53 -18.06 -4.28
N GLN A 143 8.72 -18.70 -3.12
CA GLN A 143 8.45 -18.16 -1.79
C GLN A 143 9.67 -18.22 -0.85
N ASP A 144 10.88 -18.11 -1.40
CA ASP A 144 12.09 -18.03 -0.56
C ASP A 144 12.19 -16.69 0.19
N THR A 145 12.98 -16.68 1.26
CA THR A 145 13.14 -15.51 2.14
C THR A 145 13.56 -14.26 1.38
N LYS A 146 14.51 -14.37 0.43
CA LYS A 146 15.02 -13.19 -0.29
C LYS A 146 13.94 -12.65 -1.22
N THR A 147 13.32 -13.51 -2.01
CA THR A 147 12.23 -13.14 -2.91
C THR A 147 11.09 -12.44 -2.16
N ASN A 148 10.71 -12.96 -1.00
CA ASN A 148 9.63 -12.39 -0.21
C ASN A 148 9.98 -11.01 0.35
N ARG A 149 11.24 -10.78 0.74
CA ARG A 149 11.71 -9.46 1.19
C ARG A 149 11.76 -8.44 0.06
N ASP A 150 12.24 -8.83 -1.11
CA ASP A 150 12.30 -7.97 -2.30
C ASP A 150 10.88 -7.58 -2.73
N ARG A 151 9.96 -8.56 -2.74
CA ARG A 151 8.54 -8.37 -3.01
C ARG A 151 7.89 -7.40 -2.01
N ALA A 152 8.10 -7.62 -0.70
CA ALA A 152 7.57 -6.72 0.32
C ALA A 152 8.16 -5.30 0.24
N THR A 153 9.43 -5.17 -0.17
CA THR A 153 10.07 -3.87 -0.38
C THR A 153 9.40 -3.11 -1.54
N ALA A 154 9.17 -3.76 -2.68
CA ALA A 154 8.45 -3.15 -3.79
C ALA A 154 7.01 -2.75 -3.41
N MET A 155 6.34 -3.58 -2.62
CA MET A 155 5.01 -3.27 -2.07
C MET A 155 5.03 -2.06 -1.14
N ILE A 156 6.00 -1.94 -0.23
CA ILE A 156 6.13 -0.79 0.68
C ILE A 156 6.45 0.49 -0.08
N ILE A 157 7.34 0.45 -1.09
CA ILE A 157 7.65 1.61 -1.93
C ILE A 157 6.40 2.08 -2.67
N THR A 158 5.61 1.14 -3.21
CA THR A 158 4.32 1.42 -3.84
C THR A 158 3.35 2.05 -2.86
N LEU A 159 3.23 1.49 -1.65
CA LEU A 159 2.34 1.99 -0.59
C LEU A 159 2.69 3.44 -0.18
N GLN A 160 3.98 3.73 0.01
CA GLN A 160 4.49 5.05 0.40
C GLN A 160 4.37 6.09 -0.70
N SER A 161 4.08 5.67 -1.93
CA SER A 161 3.91 6.54 -3.11
C SER A 161 2.54 6.41 -3.75
N PHE A 162 1.56 5.85 -3.00
CA PHE A 162 0.29 5.40 -3.56
C PHE A 162 -0.52 6.52 -4.23
N THR A 163 -0.45 7.73 -3.68
CA THR A 163 -1.10 8.95 -4.17
C THR A 163 -0.44 9.55 -5.42
N GLY A 164 0.68 8.99 -5.88
CA GLY A 164 1.47 9.54 -6.99
C GLY A 164 2.52 10.57 -6.55
N VAL A 165 2.66 10.84 -5.26
CA VAL A 165 3.73 11.68 -4.70
C VAL A 165 4.64 10.85 -3.81
N LYS A 166 5.96 10.94 -4.03
CA LYS A 166 6.95 10.15 -3.30
C LYS A 166 6.93 10.52 -1.82
N GLY A 167 6.75 9.51 -0.97
CA GLY A 167 6.71 9.67 0.49
C GLY A 167 5.38 10.22 1.04
N VAL A 168 4.40 10.54 0.18
CA VAL A 168 3.08 11.05 0.58
C VAL A 168 2.02 9.99 0.27
N GLY A 169 2.24 8.77 0.74
CA GLY A 169 1.31 7.66 0.60
C GLY A 169 0.87 7.12 1.95
N CYS A 170 0.56 5.82 1.98
CA CYS A 170 0.26 5.15 3.22
C CYS A 170 1.56 4.71 3.92
N PRO A 171 1.72 5.00 5.23
CA PRO A 171 2.88 4.54 5.97
C PRO A 171 2.81 3.01 6.15
N GLY A 172 3.95 2.33 6.25
CA GLY A 172 3.99 0.88 6.46
C GLY A 172 3.25 0.39 7.71
N ALA A 173 3.04 1.28 8.69
CA ALA A 173 2.21 0.99 9.86
C ALA A 173 0.73 0.70 9.52
N SER A 174 0.24 1.09 8.35
CA SER A 174 -1.11 0.71 7.89
C SER A 174 -1.20 -0.71 7.33
N THR A 175 -0.07 -1.38 7.11
CA THR A 175 0.02 -2.74 6.55
C THR A 175 1.16 -3.51 7.25
N PRO A 176 1.03 -3.85 8.55
CA PRO A 176 2.09 -4.49 9.33
C PRO A 176 2.60 -5.80 8.71
N GLU A 177 1.77 -6.48 7.92
CA GLU A 177 2.12 -7.70 7.17
C GLU A 177 3.28 -7.45 6.22
N LEU A 178 3.26 -6.33 5.49
CA LEU A 178 4.34 -5.97 4.57
C LEU A 178 5.64 -5.67 5.31
N ILE A 179 5.56 -5.02 6.47
CA ILE A 179 6.73 -4.72 7.30
C ILE A 179 7.31 -6.00 7.89
N SER A 180 6.46 -6.92 8.34
CA SER A 180 6.88 -8.23 8.82
C SER A 180 7.57 -9.03 7.71
N GLN A 181 6.95 -9.10 6.52
CA GLN A 181 7.49 -9.81 5.37
C GLN A 181 8.81 -9.20 4.88
N GLN A 182 8.94 -7.86 4.86
CA GLN A 182 10.20 -7.20 4.49
C GLN A 182 11.35 -7.54 5.45
N LYS A 183 11.06 -7.69 6.75
CA LYS A 183 12.07 -8.01 7.76
C LYS A 183 12.40 -9.49 7.78
N THR A 184 11.38 -10.35 7.77
CA THR A 184 11.52 -11.78 8.02
C THR A 184 11.65 -12.59 6.74
N GLY A 185 11.05 -12.13 5.64
CA GLY A 185 10.85 -12.92 4.42
C GLY A 185 9.75 -13.98 4.55
N VAL A 186 8.97 -13.96 5.63
CA VAL A 186 7.81 -14.84 5.82
C VAL A 186 6.55 -14.12 5.33
N VAL A 187 5.78 -14.78 4.47
CA VAL A 187 4.50 -14.25 3.96
C VAL A 187 3.42 -14.42 5.02
N SER A 188 2.75 -13.33 5.39
CA SER A 188 1.56 -13.37 6.23
C SER A 188 0.40 -13.97 5.43
N LYS A 189 -0.27 -14.97 6.03
CA LYS A 189 -1.48 -15.58 5.47
C LYS A 189 -2.69 -14.68 5.66
#